data_AF-L8HQW6-F1
#
_entry.id   AF-L8HQW6-F1
#
_cell.length_a   1.000
_cell.length_b   1.000
_cell.length_c   1.000
_cell.angle_alpha   90.00
_cell.angle_beta   90.00
_cell.angle_gamma   90.00
#
_symmetry.space_group_name_H-M   'P 1'
#
loop_
_entity.id
_entity.type
_entity.pdbx_description
1 polymer ?
#
loop_
_entity_poly.entity_id
_entity_poly.type
_entity_poly.pdbx_seq_one_letter_code
_entity_poly.pdbx_strand_id
1 'polypeptide(L)'
;MTHRCLLQMVLLLCFSTTALPRSYSLLGLQERRSAAVSQKLLWQLPSTPQRCLEARMDFQMPEEMKQAQQFQKEDAILVMYEMLQQIFGILTRDFSSTGWSETIIEDLLVELYGQMNRLQPIQKEIMQKKNFTMGNTTVLHLKKYYLNLMYYLKSKEYNRCAWTVVRVQILTNFSFLKSLTAYLRD
;
A
#
# COMPACT_ATOMS: atom_id res chain seq x y z
N MET A 1 7.76 49.72 22.29
CA MET A 1 7.90 49.12 20.93
C MET A 1 8.07 47.60 20.94
N THR A 2 8.57 46.99 22.01
CA THR A 2 8.84 45.55 22.14
C THR A 2 7.59 44.65 22.18
N HIS A 3 6.49 45.07 22.81
CA HIS A 3 5.24 44.29 22.87
C HIS A 3 4.56 44.08 21.51
N ARG A 4 4.71 45.05 20.59
CA ARG A 4 4.07 45.02 19.26
C ARG A 4 4.74 43.99 18.34
N CYS A 5 6.07 43.86 18.45
CA CYS A 5 6.86 42.85 17.74
C CYS A 5 6.58 41.44 18.27
N LEU A 6 6.47 41.26 19.59
CA LEU A 6 6.13 39.97 20.18
C LEU A 6 4.76 39.48 19.73
N LEU A 7 3.76 40.37 19.68
CA LEU A 7 2.42 40.02 19.21
C LEU A 7 2.41 39.59 17.74
N GLN A 8 3.15 40.30 16.88
CA GLN A 8 3.28 39.96 15.46
C GLN A 8 4.01 38.64 15.23
N MET A 9 5.06 38.34 16.01
CA MET A 9 5.79 37.07 15.94
C MET A 9 4.91 35.90 16.42
N VAL A 10 4.12 36.10 17.48
CA VAL A 10 3.15 35.09 17.95
C VAL A 10 2.05 34.86 16.91
N LEU A 11 1.48 35.92 16.32
CA LEU A 11 0.50 35.81 15.25
C LEU A 11 1.06 35.05 14.02
N LEU A 12 2.28 35.35 13.58
CA LEU A 12 2.96 34.64 12.48
C LEU A 12 3.24 33.16 12.81
N LEU A 13 3.54 32.84 14.07
CA LEU A 13 3.67 31.45 14.56
C LEU A 13 2.31 30.73 14.63
N CYS A 14 1.23 31.44 14.94
CA CYS A 14 -0.13 30.90 14.93
C CYS A 14 -0.66 30.66 13.50
N PHE A 15 -0.27 31.48 12.52
CA PHE A 15 -0.65 31.26 11.12
C PHE A 15 0.18 30.17 10.42
N SER A 16 1.47 30.03 10.77
CA SER A 16 2.35 28.99 10.21
C SER A 16 2.10 27.58 10.76
N THR A 17 1.32 27.45 11.84
CA THR A 17 0.91 26.16 12.42
C THR A 17 -0.46 25.67 11.94
N THR A 18 -1.12 26.41 11.05
CA THR A 18 -2.29 25.88 10.35
C THR A 18 -1.83 24.93 9.25
N ALA A 19 -1.59 23.67 9.62
CA ALA A 19 -1.56 22.60 8.64
C ALA A 19 -2.88 22.71 7.85
N LEU A 20 -2.79 23.01 6.55
CA LEU A 20 -3.94 23.03 5.65
C LEU A 20 -4.83 21.82 5.94
N PRO A 21 -6.16 21.98 6.03
CA PRO A 21 -7.06 20.86 6.24
C PRO A 21 -6.76 19.79 5.20
N ARG A 22 -6.26 18.64 5.66
CA ARG A 22 -5.92 17.53 4.78
C ARG A 22 -7.23 16.91 4.31
N SER A 23 -7.59 17.13 3.05
CA SER A 23 -8.77 16.49 2.46
C SER A 23 -8.50 15.00 2.24
N TYR A 24 -9.20 14.16 2.99
CA TYR A 24 -9.17 12.72 2.81
C TYR A 24 -9.77 12.34 1.45
N SER A 25 -10.75 13.09 0.98
CA SER A 25 -11.35 12.89 -0.35
C SER A 25 -10.32 13.03 -1.48
N LEU A 26 -9.44 14.04 -1.41
CA LEU A 26 -8.37 14.22 -2.39
C LEU A 26 -7.34 13.09 -2.30
N LEU A 27 -6.94 12.71 -1.08
CA LEU A 27 -6.03 11.59 -0.86
C LEU A 27 -6.60 10.29 -1.45
N GLY A 28 -7.88 9.99 -1.19
CA GLY A 28 -8.57 8.83 -1.74
C GLY A 28 -8.55 8.80 -3.27
N LEU A 29 -8.76 9.94 -3.93
CA LEU A 29 -8.67 10.04 -5.39
C LEU A 29 -7.25 9.80 -5.90
N GLN A 30 -6.24 10.35 -5.23
CA GLN A 30 -4.83 10.15 -5.59
C GLN A 30 -4.43 8.67 -5.46
N GLU A 31 -4.70 8.04 -4.32
CA GLU A 31 -4.41 6.63 -4.09
C GLU A 31 -5.17 5.73 -5.08
N ARG A 32 -6.41 6.07 -5.42
CA ARG A 32 -7.19 5.30 -6.41
C ARG A 32 -6.57 5.37 -7.81
N ARG A 33 -6.04 6.53 -8.20
CA ARG A 33 -5.35 6.71 -9.49
C ARG A 33 -4.04 5.94 -9.49
N SER A 34 -3.24 6.08 -8.44
CA SER A 34 -1.96 5.38 -8.28
C SER A 34 -2.10 3.85 -8.26
N ALA A 35 -3.11 3.32 -7.56
CA ALA A 35 -3.43 1.90 -7.57
C ALA A 35 -3.79 1.42 -8.98
N ALA A 36 -4.53 2.22 -9.76
CA ALA A 36 -4.87 1.88 -11.15
C ALA A 36 -3.64 1.90 -12.08
N VAL A 37 -2.72 2.86 -11.91
CA VAL A 37 -1.44 2.91 -12.63
C VAL A 37 -0.61 1.67 -12.29
N SER A 38 -0.47 1.36 -11.00
CA SER A 38 0.27 0.18 -10.51
C SER A 38 -0.29 -1.13 -11.10
N GLN A 39 -1.62 -1.29 -11.11
CA GLN A 39 -2.27 -2.44 -11.76
C GLN A 39 -1.98 -2.49 -13.26
N LYS A 40 -2.05 -1.35 -13.95
CA LYS A 40 -1.76 -1.27 -15.39
C LYS A 40 -0.34 -1.73 -15.70
N LEU A 41 0.66 -1.27 -14.94
CA LEU A 41 2.05 -1.70 -15.08
C LEU A 41 2.18 -3.21 -14.83
N LEU A 42 1.57 -3.73 -13.76
CA LEU A 42 1.54 -5.17 -13.49
C LEU A 42 0.92 -5.97 -14.63
N TRP A 43 -0.10 -5.47 -15.32
CA TRP A 43 -0.73 -6.14 -16.45
C TRP A 43 0.14 -6.19 -17.71
N GLN A 44 1.06 -5.24 -17.88
CA GLN A 44 2.01 -5.23 -19.01
C GLN A 44 3.06 -6.34 -18.91
N LEU A 45 3.31 -6.88 -17.71
CA LEU A 45 4.24 -7.99 -17.53
C LEU A 45 3.73 -9.25 -18.24
N PRO A 46 4.61 -10.04 -18.88
CA PRO A 46 4.23 -11.25 -19.60
C PRO A 46 3.35 -12.19 -18.76
N SER A 47 2.21 -12.57 -19.32
CA SER A 47 1.32 -13.59 -18.76
C SER A 47 1.99 -14.97 -18.81
N THR A 48 1.64 -15.85 -17.89
CA THR A 48 2.32 -17.13 -17.70
C THR A 48 1.42 -18.30 -18.11
N PRO A 49 1.98 -19.46 -18.52
CA PRO A 49 1.21 -20.60 -18.98
C PRO A 49 0.25 -21.13 -17.91
N GLN A 50 -0.96 -21.55 -18.31
CA GLN A 50 -1.99 -22.09 -17.42
C GLN A 50 -1.49 -23.21 -16.49
N ARG A 51 -0.46 -23.97 -16.90
CA ARG A 51 0.17 -25.05 -16.11
C ARG A 51 0.80 -24.59 -14.79
N CYS A 52 1.12 -23.30 -14.62
CA CYS A 52 1.65 -22.79 -13.35
C CYS A 52 0.59 -22.65 -12.24
N LEU A 53 -0.70 -22.71 -12.57
CA LEU A 53 -1.81 -22.47 -11.63
C LEU A 53 -2.23 -23.71 -10.82
N GLU A 54 -1.63 -24.88 -11.09
CA GLU A 54 -1.90 -26.12 -10.34
C GLU A 54 -1.29 -26.09 -8.92
N ALA A 55 -0.32 -25.22 -8.66
CA ALA A 55 0.26 -25.00 -7.35
C ALA A 55 -0.56 -24.00 -6.51
N ARG A 56 -1.84 -24.31 -6.23
CA ARG A 56 -2.65 -23.49 -5.30
C ARG A 56 -2.18 -23.73 -3.86
N MET A 57 -1.47 -22.76 -3.32
CA MET A 57 -1.18 -22.66 -1.88
C MET A 57 -2.17 -21.67 -1.26
N ASP A 58 -2.77 -22.05 -0.13
CA ASP A 58 -3.53 -21.09 0.68
C ASP A 58 -2.54 -20.20 1.44
N PHE A 59 -2.38 -18.97 0.96
CA PHE A 59 -1.52 -17.97 1.59
C PHE A 59 -2.11 -17.39 2.87
N GLN A 60 -3.31 -17.83 3.28
CA GLN A 60 -4.07 -17.32 4.41
C GLN A 60 -4.38 -15.83 4.21
N MET A 61 -4.99 -15.51 3.06
CA MET A 61 -5.45 -14.14 2.80
C MET A 61 -6.37 -13.69 3.96
N PRO A 62 -6.12 -12.52 4.58
CA PRO A 62 -6.92 -12.05 5.71
C PRO A 62 -8.40 -11.96 5.36
N GLU A 63 -9.28 -12.28 6.32
CA GLU A 63 -10.73 -12.21 6.11
C GLU A 63 -11.20 -10.78 5.85
N GLU A 64 -10.51 -9.80 6.41
CA GLU A 64 -10.76 -8.37 6.21
C GLU A 64 -10.56 -7.93 4.75
N MET A 65 -9.82 -8.72 3.96
CA MET A 65 -9.68 -8.51 2.52
C MET A 65 -10.74 -9.22 1.68
N LYS A 66 -11.33 -10.29 2.23
CA LYS A 66 -12.34 -11.11 1.54
C LYS A 66 -13.75 -10.55 1.73
N GLN A 67 -14.01 -10.03 2.91
CA GLN A 67 -15.31 -9.51 3.30
C GLN A 67 -15.31 -7.99 3.12
N ALA A 68 -16.45 -7.42 2.74
CA ALA A 68 -16.63 -5.97 2.69
C ALA A 68 -16.74 -5.43 4.13
N GLN A 69 -15.63 -5.46 4.87
CA GLN A 69 -15.56 -4.89 6.20
C GLN A 69 -15.47 -3.38 6.10
N GLN A 70 -16.22 -2.69 6.94
CA GLN A 70 -16.20 -1.24 7.01
C GLN A 70 -14.96 -0.78 7.77
N PHE A 71 -14.10 0.00 7.11
CA PHE A 71 -12.91 0.59 7.72
C PHE A 71 -13.18 2.02 8.17
N GLN A 72 -12.65 2.40 9.33
CA GLN A 72 -12.43 3.82 9.63
C GLN A 72 -11.33 4.38 8.71
N LYS A 73 -11.31 5.69 8.53
CA LYS A 73 -10.37 6.38 7.62
C LYS A 73 -8.92 6.07 8.00
N GLU A 74 -8.66 6.12 9.30
CA GLU A 74 -7.36 5.89 9.90
C GLU A 74 -6.93 4.44 9.73
N ASP A 75 -7.82 3.49 10.02
CA ASP A 75 -7.57 2.06 9.79
C ASP A 75 -7.26 1.78 8.31
N ALA A 76 -8.02 2.37 7.38
CA ALA A 76 -7.78 2.23 5.95
C ALA A 76 -6.39 2.75 5.56
N ILE A 77 -5.94 3.88 6.09
CA ILE A 77 -4.60 4.43 5.83
C ILE A 77 -3.50 3.52 6.36
N LEU A 78 -3.66 2.97 7.58
CA LEU A 78 -2.69 2.03 8.14
C LEU A 78 -2.57 0.77 7.27
N VAL A 79 -3.70 0.23 6.84
CA VAL A 79 -3.79 -0.96 5.99
C VAL A 79 -3.19 -0.69 4.61
N MET A 80 -3.54 0.43 3.96
CA MET A 80 -2.97 0.80 2.66
C MET A 80 -1.44 0.94 2.73
N TYR A 81 -0.93 1.66 3.74
CA TYR A 81 0.51 1.86 3.90
C TYR A 81 1.25 0.53 4.09
N GLU A 82 0.74 -0.36 4.95
CA GLU A 82 1.35 -1.67 5.18
C GLU A 82 1.36 -2.52 3.90
N MET A 83 0.25 -2.59 3.17
CA MET A 83 0.18 -3.35 1.92
C MET A 83 1.18 -2.84 0.89
N LEU A 84 1.27 -1.52 0.68
CA LEU A 84 2.21 -0.92 -0.26
C LEU A 84 3.66 -1.24 0.11
N GLN A 85 4.00 -1.17 1.40
CA GLN A 85 5.33 -1.51 1.91
C GLN A 85 5.67 -2.98 1.66
N GLN A 86 4.74 -3.89 1.91
CA GLN A 86 4.95 -5.33 1.71
C GLN A 86 5.07 -5.68 0.22
N ILE A 87 4.23 -5.10 -0.64
CA ILE A 87 4.31 -5.29 -2.10
C ILE A 87 5.65 -4.78 -2.63
N PHE A 88 6.10 -3.60 -2.21
CA PHE A 88 7.42 -3.07 -2.56
C PHE A 88 8.55 -4.04 -2.14
N GLY A 89 8.47 -4.58 -0.92
CA GLY A 89 9.44 -5.56 -0.40
C GLY A 89 9.46 -6.88 -1.18
N ILE A 90 8.34 -7.27 -1.78
CA ILE A 90 8.24 -8.44 -2.67
C ILE A 90 8.83 -8.13 -4.03
N LEU A 91 8.44 -7.04 -4.68
CA LEU A 91 8.85 -6.71 -6.05
C LEU A 91 10.35 -6.37 -6.18
N THR A 92 11.03 -6.15 -5.06
CA THR A 92 12.49 -5.97 -4.97
C THR A 92 13.26 -7.29 -4.86
N ARG A 93 12.60 -8.45 -4.85
CA ARG A 93 13.25 -9.77 -4.87
C ARG A 93 13.67 -10.14 -6.29
N ASP A 94 14.52 -11.15 -6.41
CA ASP A 94 14.98 -11.67 -7.70
C ASP A 94 13.81 -12.21 -8.54
N PHE A 95 13.56 -11.56 -9.68
CA PHE A 95 12.58 -11.94 -10.69
C PHE A 95 13.23 -12.32 -12.02
N SER A 96 14.55 -12.54 -12.07
CA SER A 96 15.30 -12.85 -13.30
C SER A 96 14.73 -14.05 -14.08
N SER A 97 14.17 -15.04 -13.37
CA SER A 97 13.55 -16.23 -13.95
C SER A 97 12.26 -15.96 -14.76
N THR A 98 11.69 -14.77 -14.65
CA THR A 98 10.37 -14.43 -15.21
C THR A 98 10.44 -13.88 -16.63
N GLY A 99 11.57 -13.28 -17.01
CA GLY A 99 11.70 -12.45 -18.21
C GLY A 99 10.90 -11.15 -18.15
N TRP A 100 10.52 -10.69 -16.96
CA TRP A 100 9.87 -9.39 -16.77
C TRP A 100 10.80 -8.24 -17.12
N SER A 101 10.24 -7.16 -17.68
CA SER A 101 11.00 -5.93 -17.96
C SER A 101 11.38 -5.25 -16.65
N GLU A 102 12.68 -5.05 -16.43
CA GLU A 102 13.21 -4.30 -15.29
C GLU A 102 12.62 -2.89 -15.23
N THR A 103 12.53 -2.20 -16.37
CA THR A 103 11.93 -0.85 -16.47
C THR A 103 10.49 -0.81 -15.96
N ILE A 104 9.66 -1.80 -16.30
CA ILE A 104 8.27 -1.84 -15.80
C ILE A 104 8.24 -2.07 -14.28
N ILE A 105 9.14 -2.89 -13.74
CA ILE A 105 9.26 -3.10 -12.29
C ILE A 105 9.75 -1.83 -11.60
N GLU A 106 10.73 -1.11 -12.17
CA GLU A 106 11.20 0.17 -11.65
C GLU A 106 10.09 1.22 -11.61
N ASP A 107 9.34 1.39 -12.70
CA ASP A 107 8.19 2.31 -12.77
C ASP A 107 7.15 1.96 -11.69
N LEU A 108 6.89 0.68 -11.47
CA LEU A 108 5.98 0.19 -10.45
C LEU A 108 6.50 0.50 -9.04
N LEU A 109 7.79 0.31 -8.78
CA LEU A 109 8.42 0.64 -7.50
C LEU A 109 8.41 2.15 -7.22
N VAL A 110 8.59 2.99 -8.25
CA VAL A 110 8.47 4.45 -8.15
C VAL A 110 7.03 4.85 -7.78
N GLU A 111 6.02 4.26 -8.43
CA GLU A 111 4.61 4.54 -8.12
C GLU A 111 4.23 4.10 -6.69
N LEU A 112 4.71 2.93 -6.26
CA LEU A 112 4.53 2.44 -4.89
C LEU A 112 5.19 3.36 -3.86
N TYR A 113 6.41 3.81 -4.13
CA TYR A 113 7.13 4.73 -3.26
C TYR A 113 6.42 6.09 -3.16
N GLY A 114 5.90 6.60 -4.28
CA GLY A 114 5.08 7.81 -4.31
C GLY A 114 3.82 7.71 -3.44
N GLN A 115 3.10 6.59 -3.50
CA GLN A 115 1.95 6.31 -2.63
C GLN A 115 2.35 6.30 -1.15
N MET A 116 3.40 5.54 -0.80
CA MET A 116 3.88 5.47 0.58
C MET A 116 4.30 6.84 1.12
N ASN A 117 4.99 7.67 0.34
CA ASN A 117 5.40 9.01 0.76
C ASN A 117 4.22 9.94 1.05
N ARG A 118 3.10 9.83 0.29
CA ARG A 118 1.89 10.62 0.56
C ARG A 118 1.19 10.17 1.84
N LEU A 119 1.15 8.87 2.09
CA LEU A 119 0.49 8.28 3.25
C LEU A 119 1.32 8.40 4.54
N GLN A 120 2.65 8.38 4.45
CA GLN A 120 3.55 8.25 5.60
C GLN A 120 3.36 9.33 6.68
N PRO A 121 3.22 10.64 6.37
CA PRO A 121 3.01 11.65 7.41
C PRO A 121 1.72 11.42 8.20
N ILE A 122 0.67 10.96 7.51
CA ILE A 122 -0.65 10.69 8.11
C ILE A 122 -0.59 9.42 8.96
N GLN A 123 0.02 8.38 8.41
CA GLN A 123 0.24 7.11 9.10
C GLN A 123 1.01 7.32 10.42
N LYS A 124 2.06 8.15 10.41
CA LYS A 124 2.83 8.50 11.62
C LYS A 124 1.96 9.22 12.64
N GLU A 125 1.15 10.18 12.20
CA GLU A 125 0.23 10.91 13.07
C GLU A 125 -0.81 9.99 13.72
N ILE A 126 -1.42 9.09 12.92
CA ILE A 126 -2.38 8.08 13.40
C ILE A 126 -1.72 7.19 14.48
N MET A 127 -0.51 6.71 14.23
CA MET A 127 0.23 5.86 15.18
C MET A 127 0.60 6.61 16.46
N GLN A 128 1.01 7.88 16.36
CA GLN A 128 1.33 8.72 17.52
C GLN A 128 0.10 8.99 18.38
N LYS A 129 -1.03 9.32 17.76
CA LYS A 129 -2.29 9.60 18.46
C LYS A 129 -3.03 8.33 18.89
N LYS A 130 -2.65 7.18 18.36
CA LYS A 130 -3.36 5.89 18.49
C LYS A 130 -4.82 5.98 18.05
N ASN A 131 -5.08 6.76 17.00
CA ASN A 131 -6.42 6.99 16.45
C ASN A 131 -6.79 5.86 15.49
N PHE A 132 -6.88 4.63 15.98
CA PHE A 132 -7.23 3.47 15.16
C PHE A 132 -7.94 2.44 16.03
N THR A 133 -8.76 1.58 15.43
CA THR A 133 -9.48 0.53 16.17
C THR A 133 -8.96 -0.84 15.77
N MET A 134 -9.22 -1.26 14.55
CA MET A 134 -8.86 -2.58 14.04
C MET A 134 -7.58 -2.57 13.20
N GLY A 135 -7.08 -1.38 12.81
CA GLY A 135 -5.95 -1.23 11.89
C GLY A 135 -4.71 -2.02 12.32
N ASN A 136 -4.37 -2.06 13.61
CA ASN A 136 -3.22 -2.82 14.09
C ASN A 136 -3.40 -4.34 13.93
N THR A 137 -4.59 -4.86 14.22
CA THR A 137 -4.91 -6.29 14.06
C THR A 137 -4.86 -6.69 12.59
N THR A 138 -5.50 -5.92 11.71
CA THR A 138 -5.48 -6.18 10.26
C THR A 138 -4.07 -6.07 9.70
N VAL A 139 -3.26 -5.10 10.15
CA VAL A 139 -1.84 -4.98 9.78
C VAL A 139 -1.04 -6.23 10.19
N LEU A 140 -1.28 -6.80 11.37
CA LEU A 140 -0.63 -8.05 11.79
C LEU A 140 -1.02 -9.23 10.89
N HIS A 141 -2.30 -9.37 10.55
CA HIS A 141 -2.76 -10.41 9.62
C HIS A 141 -2.15 -10.24 8.22
N LEU A 142 -2.08 -9.00 7.71
CA LEU A 142 -1.40 -8.70 6.45
C LEU A 142 0.07 -9.08 6.47
N LYS A 143 0.80 -8.74 7.54
CA LYS A 143 2.22 -9.13 7.67
C LYS A 143 2.41 -10.63 7.58
N LYS A 144 1.54 -11.42 8.22
CA LYS A 144 1.57 -12.88 8.13
C LYS A 144 1.31 -13.36 6.70
N TYR A 145 0.31 -12.81 6.02
CA TYR A 145 -0.01 -13.13 4.63
C TYR A 145 1.16 -12.85 3.67
N TYR A 146 1.76 -11.66 3.74
CA TYR A 146 2.90 -11.31 2.89
C TYR A 146 4.17 -12.10 3.23
N LEU A 147 4.36 -12.45 4.50
CA LEU A 147 5.43 -13.36 4.92
C LEU A 147 5.25 -14.75 4.27
N ASN A 148 4.02 -15.27 4.20
CA ASN A 148 3.73 -16.53 3.51
C ASN A 148 4.03 -16.44 2.00
N LEU A 149 3.70 -15.33 1.33
CA LEU A 149 4.06 -15.11 -0.08
C LEU A 149 5.59 -15.12 -0.27
N MET A 150 6.32 -14.47 0.63
CA MET A 150 7.78 -14.44 0.60
C MET A 150 8.40 -15.82 0.82
N TYR A 151 7.88 -16.60 1.78
CA TYR A 151 8.33 -17.97 1.99
C TYR A 151 8.02 -18.86 0.80
N TYR A 152 6.87 -18.68 0.16
CA TYR A 152 6.52 -19.41 -1.05
C TYR A 152 7.50 -19.14 -2.18
N LEU A 153 7.81 -17.87 -2.47
CA LEU A 153 8.83 -17.51 -3.48
C LEU A 153 10.17 -18.19 -3.18
N LYS A 154 10.64 -18.11 -1.92
CA LYS A 154 11.88 -18.76 -1.48
C LYS A 154 11.84 -20.28 -1.65
N SER A 155 10.76 -20.92 -1.23
CA SER A 155 10.60 -22.39 -1.31
C SER A 155 10.55 -22.93 -2.75
N LYS A 156 10.23 -22.04 -3.70
CA LYS A 156 10.19 -22.34 -5.13
C LYS A 156 11.39 -21.74 -5.88
N GLU A 157 12.41 -21.29 -5.14
CA GLU A 157 13.65 -20.73 -5.69
C GLU A 157 13.38 -19.59 -6.69
N TYR A 158 12.37 -18.77 -6.39
CA TYR A 158 11.95 -17.64 -7.23
C TYR A 158 11.68 -18.04 -8.69
N ASN A 159 11.25 -19.27 -8.95
CA ASN A 159 11.01 -19.72 -10.31
C ASN A 159 9.82 -18.98 -10.97
N ARG A 160 9.73 -19.09 -12.30
CA ARG A 160 8.73 -18.38 -13.10
C ARG A 160 7.28 -18.65 -12.65
N CYS A 161 6.95 -19.89 -12.31
CA CYS A 161 5.59 -20.24 -11.86
C CYS A 161 5.27 -19.66 -10.48
N ALA A 162 6.24 -19.60 -9.57
CA ALA A 162 6.03 -18.99 -8.26
C ALA A 162 5.71 -17.50 -8.40
N TRP A 163 6.45 -16.80 -9.26
CA TRP A 163 6.16 -15.41 -9.58
C TRP A 163 4.82 -15.19 -10.26
N THR A 164 4.35 -16.14 -11.09
CA THR A 164 2.98 -16.11 -11.62
C THR A 164 1.95 -16.06 -10.50
N VAL A 165 2.06 -16.97 -9.54
CA VAL A 165 1.11 -17.08 -8.43
C VAL A 165 1.17 -15.81 -7.59
N VAL A 166 2.37 -15.32 -7.24
CA VAL A 166 2.52 -14.07 -6.48
C VAL A 166 2.01 -12.85 -7.23
N ARG A 167 2.21 -12.75 -8.54
CA ARG A 167 1.65 -11.65 -9.35
C ARG A 167 0.13 -11.61 -9.27
N VAL A 168 -0.54 -12.77 -9.35
CA VAL A 168 -2.01 -12.86 -9.19
C VAL A 168 -2.45 -12.40 -7.81
N GLN A 169 -1.69 -12.77 -6.77
CA GLN A 169 -1.93 -12.28 -5.41
C GLN A 169 -1.76 -10.76 -5.35
N ILE A 170 -0.68 -10.18 -5.87
CA ILE A 170 -0.46 -8.73 -5.90
C ILE A 170 -1.58 -8.00 -6.66
N LEU A 171 -2.01 -8.51 -7.82
CA LEU A 171 -3.14 -7.94 -8.57
C LEU A 171 -4.44 -7.91 -7.73
N THR A 172 -4.70 -8.97 -6.97
CA THR A 172 -5.83 -9.06 -6.04
C THR A 172 -5.70 -8.02 -4.91
N ASN A 173 -4.50 -7.86 -4.36
CA ASN A 173 -4.21 -6.87 -3.32
C ASN A 173 -4.47 -5.44 -3.82
N PHE A 174 -4.13 -5.11 -5.07
CA PHE A 174 -4.44 -3.79 -5.61
C PHE A 174 -5.94 -3.53 -5.81
N SER A 175 -6.73 -4.57 -6.09
CA SER A 175 -8.19 -4.44 -6.12
C SER A 175 -8.73 -4.11 -4.74
N PHE A 176 -8.17 -4.72 -3.69
CA PHE A 176 -8.50 -4.39 -2.31
C PHE A 176 -8.04 -2.98 -1.92
N LEU A 177 -6.80 -2.58 -2.24
CA LEU A 177 -6.29 -1.20 -2.05
C LEU A 177 -7.23 -0.16 -2.67
N LYS A 178 -7.68 -0.39 -3.90
CA LYS A 178 -8.63 0.48 -4.58
C LYS A 178 -9.96 0.57 -3.83
N SER A 179 -10.44 -0.52 -3.24
CA SER A 179 -11.65 -0.51 -2.41
C SER A 179 -11.48 0.32 -1.13
N LEU A 180 -10.30 0.27 -0.50
CA LEU A 180 -9.99 1.04 0.72
C LEU A 180 -10.09 2.55 0.49
N THR A 181 -9.74 3.02 -0.71
CA THR A 181 -9.86 4.45 -1.06
C THR A 181 -11.29 4.99 -0.95
N ALA A 182 -12.31 4.12 -1.03
CA ALA A 182 -13.70 4.52 -0.86
C ALA A 182 -14.04 4.96 0.58
N TYR A 183 -13.23 4.57 1.57
CA TYR A 183 -13.37 4.98 2.97
C TYR A 183 -12.70 6.33 3.25
N LEU A 184 -11.85 6.84 2.35
CA LEU A 184 -11.21 8.15 2.48
C LEU A 184 -12.14 9.25 1.96
N ARG A 185 -13.06 9.69 2.81
CA ARG A 185 -13.98 10.82 2.55
C ARG A 185 -13.87 11.81 3.68
N ASP A 186 -14.23 13.06 3.46
CA ASP A 186 -14.28 14.07 4.53
C ASP A 186 -15.52 13.87 5.42
#